data_AF-A0A2E0PPB6-F1
#
_entry.id   AF-A0A2E0PPB6-F1
#
_cell.length_a   1.000
_cell.length_b   1.000
_cell.length_c   1.000
_cell.angle_alpha   90.00
_cell.angle_beta   90.00
_cell.angle_gamma   90.00
#
_symmetry.space_group_name_H-M   'P 1'
#
loop_
_entity.id
_entity.type
_entity.pdbx_description
1 polymer ?
#
loop_
_entity_poly.entity_id
_entity_poly.type
_entity_poly.pdbx_seq_one_letter_code
_entity_poly.pdbx_strand_id
1 'polypeptide(L)'
;MNVSWQGYELRISEFIDWGRELWFALLFLCIGFTIWPLMVYYLGQALGFEYFTSMGLRVWAEQKVYGPLGDGGLRSLSRVFFLSFPYLFSFALRVTLKLLRKGRA
;
A
#
# COMPACT_ATOMS: atom_id res chain seq x y z
N MET A 1 -3.77 1.84 48.38
CA MET A 1 -4.67 2.52 47.42
C MET A 1 -3.87 2.83 46.16
N ASN A 2 -3.90 1.96 45.14
CA ASN A 2 -3.19 2.13 43.87
C ASN A 2 -4.15 1.79 42.71
N VAL A 3 -5.06 2.71 42.37
CA VAL A 3 -6.09 2.43 41.33
C VAL A 3 -6.28 3.58 40.34
N SER A 4 -5.50 4.67 40.43
CA SER A 4 -5.66 5.80 39.50
C SER A 4 -4.85 5.68 38.22
N TRP A 5 -3.88 4.75 38.15
CA TRP A 5 -2.92 4.72 37.04
C TRP A 5 -3.27 3.82 35.84
N GLN A 6 -4.15 2.83 36.00
CA GLN A 6 -4.56 1.97 34.88
C GLN A 6 -5.60 2.63 33.94
N GLY A 7 -6.36 3.62 34.43
CA GLY A 7 -7.47 4.22 33.67
C GLY A 7 -7.05 5.20 32.58
N TYR A 8 -5.86 5.82 32.67
CA TYR A 8 -5.36 6.71 31.61
C TYR A 8 -4.64 5.94 30.50
N GLU A 9 -3.95 4.84 30.79
CA GLU A 9 -3.30 4.01 29.75
C GLU A 9 -4.33 3.33 28.86
N LEU A 10 -5.44 2.86 29.43
CA LEU A 10 -6.56 2.27 28.69
C LEU A 10 -7.23 3.25 27.73
N ARG A 11 -7.27 4.54 28.06
CA ARG A 11 -7.91 5.55 27.21
C ARG A 11 -7.05 6.02 26.04
N ILE A 12 -5.73 5.86 26.14
CA ILE A 12 -4.79 6.20 25.07
C ILE A 12 -4.72 5.07 24.03
N SER A 13 -4.91 3.80 24.44
CA SER A 13 -4.94 2.65 23.52
C SER A 13 -6.22 2.56 22.66
N GLU A 14 -7.32 3.21 23.08
CA GLU A 14 -8.56 3.28 22.28
C GLU A 14 -8.45 4.16 21.02
N PHE A 15 -7.39 4.96 20.86
CA PHE A 15 -7.36 5.97 19.80
C PHE A 15 -7.01 5.38 18.42
N ILE A 16 -6.20 4.33 18.35
CA ILE A 16 -5.85 3.57 17.13
C ILE A 16 -5.62 2.11 17.52
N ASP A 17 -6.43 1.21 16.95
CA ASP A 17 -6.18 -0.23 17.03
C ASP A 17 -5.01 -0.59 16.10
N TRP A 18 -3.80 -0.57 16.66
CA TRP A 18 -2.56 -0.87 15.95
C TRP A 18 -2.52 -2.29 15.37
N GLY A 19 -3.19 -3.25 16.02
CA GLY A 19 -3.29 -4.61 15.50
C GLY A 19 -4.07 -4.63 14.19
N ARG A 20 -5.23 -3.97 14.17
CA ARG A 20 -6.04 -3.83 12.95
C ARG A 20 -5.30 -3.09 11.83
N GLU A 21 -4.61 -1.99 12.15
CA GLU A 21 -3.85 -1.24 11.14
C GLU A 21 -2.66 -2.03 10.59
N LEU A 22 -1.97 -2.82 11.43
CA LEU A 22 -0.90 -3.71 10.99
C LEU A 22 -1.42 -4.78 10.02
N TRP A 23 -2.54 -5.43 10.35
CA TRP A 23 -3.18 -6.40 9.46
C TRP A 23 -3.59 -5.79 8.12
N PHE A 24 -4.11 -4.56 8.14
CA PHE A 24 -4.42 -3.83 6.91
C PHE A 24 -3.16 -3.50 6.10
N ALA A 25 -2.11 -3.01 6.75
CA ALA A 25 -0.83 -2.74 6.09
C ALA A 25 -0.29 -4.02 5.45
N LEU A 26 -0.30 -5.13 6.19
CA LEU A 26 0.17 -6.43 5.70
C LEU A 26 -0.65 -6.90 4.49
N LEU A 27 -1.97 -6.87 4.58
CA LEU A 27 -2.86 -7.27 3.48
C LEU A 27 -2.61 -6.46 2.21
N PHE A 28 -2.59 -5.13 2.31
CA PHE A 28 -2.45 -4.27 1.15
C PHE A 28 -1.02 -4.23 0.60
N LEU A 29 -0.01 -4.41 1.44
CA LEU A 29 1.36 -4.65 0.97
C LEU A 29 1.47 -5.99 0.27
N CYS A 30 0.87 -7.07 0.78
CA CYS A 30 0.81 -8.35 0.07
C CYS A 30 0.17 -8.19 -1.31
N ILE A 31 -0.99 -7.53 -1.40
CA ILE A 31 -1.65 -7.21 -2.68
C ILE A 31 -0.72 -6.37 -3.57
N GLY A 32 -0.07 -5.36 -3.01
CA GLY A 32 0.88 -4.47 -3.67
C GLY A 32 2.09 -5.17 -4.28
N PHE A 33 2.59 -6.20 -3.60
CA PHE A 33 3.75 -6.97 -4.03
C PHE A 33 3.41 -8.18 -4.90
N THR A 34 2.14 -8.57 -5.04
CA THR A 34 1.75 -9.78 -5.78
C THR A 34 0.74 -9.50 -6.88
N ILE A 35 -0.47 -9.06 -6.50
CA ILE A 35 -1.61 -8.92 -7.41
C ILE A 35 -1.51 -7.62 -8.21
N TRP A 36 -1.10 -6.52 -7.57
CA TRP A 36 -1.07 -5.20 -8.20
C TRP A 36 -0.19 -5.13 -9.46
N PRO A 37 1.06 -5.64 -9.47
CA PRO A 37 1.87 -5.63 -10.68
C PRO A 37 1.25 -6.46 -11.81
N LEU A 38 0.63 -7.60 -11.48
CA LEU A 38 -0.08 -8.43 -12.45
C LEU A 38 -1.27 -7.69 -13.07
N MET A 39 -2.08 -7.01 -12.25
CA MET A 39 -3.20 -6.21 -12.75
C MET A 39 -2.73 -5.12 -13.70
N VAL A 40 -1.66 -4.39 -13.35
CA VAL A 40 -1.09 -3.33 -14.20
C VAL A 40 -0.58 -3.91 -15.52
N TYR A 41 0.15 -5.03 -15.47
CA TYR A 41 0.71 -5.67 -16.65
C TYR A 41 -0.38 -6.13 -17.62
N TYR A 42 -1.36 -6.90 -17.14
CA TYR A 42 -2.43 -7.43 -18.00
C TYR A 42 -3.40 -6.35 -18.48
N LEU A 43 -3.68 -5.34 -17.65
CA LEU A 43 -4.42 -4.17 -18.10
C LEU A 43 -3.68 -3.43 -19.21
N GLY A 44 -2.36 -3.29 -19.08
CA GLY A 44 -1.55 -2.65 -20.11
C GLY A 44 -1.53 -3.44 -21.42
N GLN A 45 -1.51 -4.78 -21.34
CA GLN A 45 -1.69 -5.64 -22.52
C GLN A 45 -3.07 -5.50 -23.14
N ALA A 46 -4.13 -5.49 -22.32
CA ALA A 46 -5.51 -5.34 -22.79
C ALA A 46 -5.76 -3.98 -23.47
N LEU A 47 -5.07 -2.93 -23.03
CA LEU A 47 -5.09 -1.60 -23.64
C LEU A 47 -4.20 -1.49 -24.88
N GLY A 48 -3.44 -2.53 -25.23
CA GLY A 48 -2.59 -2.56 -26.43
C GLY A 48 -1.32 -1.73 -26.33
N PHE A 49 -0.83 -1.42 -25.12
CA PHE A 49 0.43 -0.70 -24.98
C PHE A 49 1.61 -1.56 -25.43
N GLU A 50 2.32 -1.11 -26.47
CA GLU A 50 3.50 -1.81 -27.04
C GLU A 50 4.54 -2.18 -25.98
N TYR A 51 4.68 -1.36 -24.95
CA TYR A 51 5.57 -1.63 -23.82
C TYR A 51 5.28 -2.97 -23.14
N PHE A 52 4.00 -3.31 -22.93
CA PHE A 52 3.57 -4.53 -22.24
C PHE A 52 3.33 -5.71 -23.20
N THR A 53 3.08 -5.44 -24.48
CA THR A 53 2.91 -6.50 -25.48
C THR A 53 4.24 -7.02 -26.01
N SER A 54 5.28 -6.18 -26.07
CA SER A 54 6.62 -6.58 -26.53
C SER A 54 7.54 -7.10 -25.41
N MET A 55 7.25 -6.79 -24.14
CA MET A 55 8.03 -7.23 -22.99
C MET A 55 7.31 -8.35 -22.23
N GLY A 56 7.95 -9.51 -22.08
CA GLY A 56 7.38 -10.62 -21.31
C GLY A 56 7.25 -10.33 -19.81
N LEU A 57 6.18 -10.84 -19.19
CA LEU A 57 5.81 -10.62 -17.78
C LEU A 57 6.99 -10.83 -16.83
N ARG A 58 7.73 -11.93 -17.01
CA ARG A 58 8.89 -12.26 -16.17
C ARG A 58 9.97 -11.19 -16.26
N VAL A 59 10.32 -10.77 -17.47
CA VAL A 59 11.36 -9.76 -17.72
C VAL A 59 10.93 -8.41 -17.13
N TRP A 60 9.67 -8.04 -17.31
CA TRP A 60 9.11 -6.83 -16.72
C TRP A 60 9.16 -6.88 -15.18
N ALA A 61 8.72 -7.98 -14.59
CA ALA A 61 8.74 -8.18 -13.14
C ALA A 61 10.17 -8.10 -12.60
N GLU A 62 11.12 -8.86 -13.16
CA GLU A 62 12.50 -8.92 -12.67
C GLU A 62 13.27 -7.62 -12.90
N GLN A 63 13.06 -6.91 -14.00
CA GLN A 63 13.88 -5.73 -14.34
C GLN A 63 13.26 -4.40 -13.94
N LYS A 64 11.93 -4.31 -13.87
CA LYS A 64 11.21 -3.02 -13.71
C LYS A 64 10.50 -2.91 -12.37
N VAL A 65 9.86 -3.99 -11.92
CA VAL A 65 9.07 -4.01 -10.68
C VAL A 65 9.92 -4.39 -9.47
N TYR A 66 10.52 -5.58 -9.50
CA TYR A 66 11.30 -6.16 -8.39
C TYR A 66 12.82 -6.06 -8.58
N GLY A 67 13.26 -5.50 -9.72
CA GLY A 67 14.68 -5.30 -10.01
C GLY A 67 15.38 -4.57 -8.87
N PRO A 68 16.71 -4.75 -8.73
CA PRO A 68 17.44 -4.57 -7.48
C PRO A 68 16.97 -3.33 -6.74
N LEU A 69 16.18 -3.57 -5.69
CA LEU A 69 15.76 -2.53 -4.75
C LEU A 69 17.00 -1.91 -4.06
N GLY A 70 18.14 -2.61 -4.12
CA GLY A 70 19.45 -2.22 -3.61
C GLY A 70 20.29 -1.28 -4.48
N ASP A 71 19.86 -0.87 -5.67
CA ASP A 71 20.64 0.10 -6.50
C ASP A 71 20.69 1.51 -5.88
N GLY A 72 20.07 1.75 -4.72
CA GLY A 72 20.27 2.92 -3.86
C GLY A 72 19.80 4.28 -4.42
N GLY A 73 19.29 4.33 -5.66
CA GLY A 73 18.88 5.58 -6.33
C GLY A 73 17.38 5.90 -6.24
N LEU A 74 17.00 7.08 -6.74
CA LEU A 74 15.61 7.56 -6.87
C LEU A 74 14.68 6.56 -7.61
N ARG A 75 15.23 5.73 -8.50
CA ARG A 75 14.50 4.66 -9.19
C ARG A 75 14.02 3.55 -8.25
N SER A 76 14.74 3.27 -7.16
CA SER A 76 14.30 2.29 -6.17
C SER A 76 13.09 2.83 -5.40
N LEU A 77 13.12 4.12 -5.04
CA LEU A 77 12.02 4.78 -4.35
C LEU A 77 10.72 4.76 -5.19
N SER A 78 10.81 5.02 -6.50
CA SER A 78 9.62 4.93 -7.37
C SER A 78 9.01 3.53 -7.43
N ARG A 79 9.84 2.46 -7.34
CA ARG A 79 9.34 1.07 -7.30
C ARG A 79 8.63 0.79 -5.98
N VAL A 80 9.19 1.25 -4.86
CA VAL A 80 8.56 1.11 -3.54
C VAL A 80 7.22 1.85 -3.51
N PHE A 81 7.15 3.08 -4.05
CA PHE A 81 5.89 3.80 -4.17
C PHE A 81 4.88 3.08 -5.07
N PHE A 82 5.33 2.52 -6.19
CA PHE A 82 4.47 1.74 -7.07
C PHE A 82 3.92 0.48 -6.37
N LEU A 83 4.75 -0.27 -5.66
CA LEU A 83 4.36 -1.49 -4.95
C LEU A 83 3.48 -1.20 -3.74
N SER A 84 3.71 -0.08 -3.05
CA SER A 84 2.86 0.36 -1.94
C SER A 84 1.57 1.07 -2.38
N PHE A 85 1.35 1.23 -3.69
CA PHE A 85 0.19 1.96 -4.22
C PHE A 85 -1.15 1.47 -3.68
N PRO A 86 -1.47 0.15 -3.62
CA PRO A 86 -2.75 -0.30 -3.08
C PRO A 86 -2.96 0.08 -1.61
N TYR A 87 -1.89 0.05 -0.82
CA TYR A 87 -1.92 0.50 0.57
C TYR A 87 -2.15 2.01 0.68
N LEU A 88 -1.38 2.81 -0.07
CA LEU A 88 -1.51 4.27 -0.09
C LEU A 88 -2.90 4.71 -0.59
N PHE A 89 -3.43 4.04 -1.60
CA PHE A 89 -4.76 4.29 -2.13
C PHE A 89 -5.86 3.98 -1.11
N SER A 90 -5.78 2.81 -0.45
CA SER A 90 -6.70 2.45 0.64
C SER A 90 -6.64 3.45 1.79
N PHE A 91 -5.44 3.87 2.19
CA PHE A 91 -5.23 4.88 3.20
C PHE A 91 -5.85 6.23 2.79
N ALA A 92 -5.61 6.69 1.56
CA ALA A 92 -6.18 7.92 1.03
C ALA A 92 -7.72 7.88 1.02
N LEU A 93 -8.33 6.77 0.57
CA LEU A 93 -9.79 6.59 0.60
C LEU A 93 -10.34 6.69 2.03
N ARG A 94 -9.67 6.06 3.01
CA ARG A 94 -10.09 6.15 4.42
C ARG A 94 -10.04 7.58 4.93
N VAL A 95 -8.97 8.32 4.63
CA VAL A 95 -8.82 9.72 5.04
C VAL A 95 -9.90 10.57 4.38
N THR A 96 -10.11 10.44 3.07
CA THR A 96 -11.16 11.17 2.34
C THR A 96 -12.55 10.89 2.90
N LEU A 97 -12.89 9.62 3.17
CA LEU A 97 -14.18 9.26 3.76
C LEU A 97 -14.36 9.84 5.17
N LYS A 98 -13.31 9.88 6.00
CA LYS A 98 -13.35 10.51 7.32
C LYS A 98 -13.58 12.02 7.21
N LEU A 99 -12.88 12.69 6.29
CA LEU A 99 -13.05 14.12 6.05
C LEU A 99 -14.46 14.45 5.56
N LEU A 100 -14.99 13.66 4.61
CA LEU A 100 -16.35 13.83 4.09
C LEU A 100 -17.44 13.62 5.16
N ARG A 101 -17.24 12.66 6.07
CA ARG A 101 -18.17 12.44 7.20
C ARG A 101 -18.11 13.58 8.20
N LYS A 102 -16.91 14.11 8.49
CA LYS A 102 -16.74 15.26 9.39
C LYS A 102 -17.39 16.53 8.83
N GLY A 103 -17.38 16.73 7.51
CA GLY A 103 -18.04 17.89 6.88
C GLY A 103 -19.56 17.81 6.79
N ARG A 104 -20.18 16.68 7.17
CA ARG A 104 -21.64 16.45 7.13
C ARG A 104 -22.28 16.40 8.54
N ALA A 105 -21.47 16.48 9.59
CA ALA A 105 -21.89 16.55 10.99
C ALA A 105 -21.74 17.99 11.49
#